data_AF-A0A348P169-F1
#
_entry.id   AF-A0A348P169-F1
#
_cell.length_a   1.000
_cell.length_b   1.000
_cell.length_c   1.000
_cell.angle_alpha   90.00
_cell.angle_beta   90.00
_cell.angle_gamma   90.00
#
_symmetry.space_group_name_H-M   'P 1'
#
loop_
_entity.id
_entity.type
_entity.pdbx_description
1 polymer ?
#
loop_
_entity_poly.entity_id
_entity_poly.type
_entity_poly.pdbx_seq_one_letter_code
_entity_poly.pdbx_strand_id
1 'polypeptide(L)'
;YSIRGFQVMLDRDLAELYGVGTKILNKAVKRNSARFPPDFCLTLNSQEIQNLRSQIVISSWGGRRYQYLVFTEQGVAMLSAVLKSETTIKISIKIMKYCCTLVKHYVY
;
A
#
# COMPACT_ATOMS: atom_id res chain seq x y z
N TYR A 1 -2.34 -8.23 2.04
CA TYR A 1 -1.81 -9.13 0.99
C TYR A 1 -0.45 -9.62 1.43
N SER A 2 -0.03 -10.85 1.12
CA SER A 2 1.30 -11.33 1.52
C SER A 2 2.20 -11.43 0.29
N ILE A 3 3.19 -10.55 0.18
CA ILE A 3 4.14 -10.51 -0.94
C ILE A 3 5.55 -10.60 -0.36
N ARG A 4 6.32 -11.59 -0.82
CA ARG A 4 7.67 -11.90 -0.27
C ARG A 4 7.69 -12.09 1.25
N GLY A 5 6.61 -12.61 1.83
CA GLY A 5 6.47 -12.78 3.28
C GLY A 5 6.06 -11.52 4.04
N PHE A 6 5.90 -10.37 3.38
CA PHE A 6 5.45 -9.13 3.98
C PHE A 6 3.94 -8.93 3.79
N GLN A 7 3.25 -8.51 4.86
CA GLN A 7 1.91 -7.95 4.75
C GLN A 7 1.98 -6.58 4.10
N VAL A 8 1.39 -6.48 2.90
CA VAL A 8 1.37 -5.28 2.09
C VAL A 8 -0.05 -4.91 1.68
N MET A 9 -0.24 -3.62 1.38
CA MET A 9 -1.44 -3.02 0.80
C MET A 9 -1.13 -2.39 -0.55
N LEU A 10 -2.07 -2.47 -1.50
CA LEU A 10 -1.91 -1.82 -2.81
C LEU A 10 -2.12 -0.30 -2.68
N ASP A 11 -1.41 0.46 -3.52
CA ASP A 11 -1.58 1.90 -3.68
C ASP A 11 -3.04 2.30 -3.92
N ARG A 12 -3.78 1.45 -4.62
CA ARG A 12 -5.20 1.60 -4.94
C ARG A 12 -6.11 1.53 -3.73
N ASP A 13 -5.94 0.51 -2.91
CA ASP A 13 -6.80 0.31 -1.74
C ASP A 13 -6.48 1.38 -0.70
N LEU A 14 -5.20 1.73 -0.54
CA LEU A 14 -4.79 2.86 0.30
C LEU A 14 -5.39 4.18 -0.21
N ALA A 15 -5.35 4.43 -1.51
CA ALA A 15 -5.94 5.63 -2.10
C ALA A 15 -7.45 5.70 -1.84
N GLU A 16 -8.17 4.60 -2.02
CA GLU A 16 -9.61 4.51 -1.74
C GLU A 16 -9.91 4.70 -0.25
N LEU A 17 -9.17 4.03 0.63
CA LEU A 17 -9.29 4.18 2.08
C LEU A 17 -9.03 5.62 2.52
N TYR A 18 -7.98 6.26 1.98
CA TYR A 18 -7.64 7.64 2.29
C TYR A 18 -8.53 8.68 1.60
N GLY A 19 -9.42 8.26 0.70
CA GLY A 19 -10.22 9.17 -0.12
C GLY A 19 -9.38 10.06 -1.05
N VAL A 20 -8.16 9.64 -1.40
CA VAL A 20 -7.25 10.37 -2.28
C VAL A 20 -7.13 9.64 -3.62
N GLY A 21 -6.85 10.37 -4.70
CA GLY A 21 -6.55 9.72 -5.98
C GLY A 21 -5.22 8.94 -5.91
N THR A 22 -5.16 7.75 -6.51
CA THR A 22 -3.92 6.95 -6.64
C THR A 22 -2.76 7.75 -7.22
N LYS A 23 -3.03 8.63 -8.20
CA LYS A 23 -2.04 9.55 -8.77
C LYS A 23 -1.46 10.53 -7.72
N ILE A 24 -2.29 11.03 -6.81
CA ILE A 24 -1.89 11.96 -5.75
C ILE A 24 -1.03 11.24 -4.73
N LEU A 25 -1.45 10.04 -4.30
CA LEU A 25 -0.69 9.20 -3.39
C LEU A 25 0.71 8.87 -3.95
N ASN A 26 0.77 8.40 -5.20
CA ASN A 26 2.04 8.08 -5.86
C ASN A 26 2.92 9.31 -6.07
N LYS A 27 2.33 10.48 -6.32
CA LYS A 27 3.07 11.76 -6.41
C LYS A 27 3.63 12.19 -5.06
N ALA A 28 2.89 12.00 -3.97
CA ALA A 28 3.33 12.31 -2.61
C ALA A 28 4.50 11.41 -2.18
N VAL A 29 4.45 10.12 -2.54
CA VAL A 29 5.53 9.16 -2.31
C VAL A 29 6.77 9.54 -3.12
N LYS A 30 6.62 9.83 -4.41
CA LYS A 30 7.74 10.28 -5.26
C LYS A 30 8.39 11.58 -4.76
N ARG A 31 7.60 12.53 -4.25
CA ARG A 31 8.13 13.78 -3.66
C ARG A 31 8.90 13.54 -2.38
N ASN A 32 8.54 12.51 -1.62
CA ASN A 32 9.15 12.16 -0.35
C ASN A 32 9.94 10.85 -0.45
N SER A 33 10.54 10.54 -1.60
CA SER A 33 11.22 9.26 -1.83
C SER A 33 12.30 8.96 -0.78
N ALA A 34 12.98 9.99 -0.26
CA ALA A 34 13.92 9.87 0.85
C ALA A 34 13.33 9.27 2.15
N ARG A 35 12.00 9.30 2.31
CA ARG A 35 11.26 8.74 3.45
C ARG A 35 10.73 7.32 3.18
N PHE A 36 10.79 6.86 1.94
CA PHE A 36 10.29 5.55 1.53
C PHE A 36 11.47 4.67 1.06
N PRO A 37 12.18 4.04 1.99
CA PRO A 37 13.17 3.02 1.64
C PRO A 37 12.49 1.83 0.92
N PRO A 38 13.26 0.99 0.22
CA PRO A 38 12.72 -0.15 -0.54
C PRO A 38 11.93 -1.15 0.31
N ASP A 39 12.17 -1.19 1.62
CA ASP A 39 11.45 -2.07 2.55
C ASP A 39 10.03 -1.54 2.90
N PHE A 40 9.77 -0.26 2.64
CA PHE A 40 8.51 0.42 3.00
C PHE A 40 7.56 0.49 1.80
N CYS A 41 8.13 0.69 0.62
CA CYS A 41 7.42 0.78 -0.63
C CYS A 41 8.07 -0.16 -1.63
N LEU A 42 7.35 -1.23 -1.96
CA LEU A 42 7.81 -2.26 -2.88
C LEU A 42 7.12 -2.04 -4.23
N THR A 43 7.87 -2.26 -5.29
CA THR A 43 7.35 -2.20 -6.65
C THR A 43 7.16 -3.64 -7.13
N LEU A 44 5.95 -3.96 -7.60
CA LEU A 44 5.65 -5.32 -8.03
C LEU A 44 6.25 -5.62 -9.40
N ASN A 45 6.87 -6.78 -9.52
CA ASN A 45 7.31 -7.33 -10.79
C ASN A 45 6.14 -7.95 -11.57
N SER A 46 6.30 -8.10 -12.88
CA SER A 46 5.27 -8.67 -13.76
C SER A 46 4.75 -10.03 -13.28
N GLN A 47 5.63 -10.88 -12.74
CA GLN A 47 5.26 -12.17 -12.14
C GLN A 47 4.44 -12.01 -10.86
N GLU A 48 4.81 -11.08 -9.97
CA GLU A 48 4.07 -10.81 -8.73
C GLU A 48 2.69 -10.22 -9.03
N ILE A 49 2.59 -9.36 -10.05
CA ILE A 49 1.33 -8.82 -10.55
C ILE A 49 0.45 -9.96 -11.09
N GLN A 50 1.01 -10.90 -11.85
CA GLN A 50 0.27 -12.05 -12.36
C GLN A 50 -0.24 -12.94 -11.21
N ASN A 51 0.59 -13.20 -10.20
CA ASN A 51 0.20 -13.96 -9.01
C ASN A 51 -0.88 -13.25 -8.18
N LEU A 52 -0.80 -11.92 -8.03
CA LEU A 52 -1.86 -11.13 -7.41
C LEU A 52 -3.17 -11.19 -8.19
N ARG A 53 -3.10 -11.10 -9.53
CA ARG A 53 -4.25 -11.21 -10.42
C ARG A 53 -4.87 -12.61 -10.46
N SER A 54 -4.09 -13.66 -10.17
CA SER A 54 -4.63 -15.00 -10.05
C SER A 54 -5.25 -15.26 -8.68
N GLN A 55 -4.71 -14.65 -7.62
CA GLN A 55 -5.25 -14.78 -6.26
C GLN A 55 -6.47 -13.89 -6.01
N ILE A 56 -6.59 -12.78 -6.72
CA ILE A 56 -7.66 -11.79 -6.54
C ILE A 56 -8.24 -11.50 -7.92
N VAL A 57 -9.57 -11.35 -8.03
CA VAL A 57 -10.26 -10.90 -9.24
C VAL A 57 -10.03 -9.39 -9.44
N ILE A 58 -8.77 -9.02 -9.55
CA ILE A 58 -8.32 -7.73 -10.02
C ILE A 58 -8.54 -7.81 -11.53
N SER A 59 -9.64 -7.21 -12.01
CA SER A 59 -10.00 -7.14 -13.44
C SER A 59 -8.78 -6.83 -14.30
N SER A 60 -8.78 -7.20 -15.58
CA SER A 60 -7.72 -6.83 -16.53
C SER A 60 -7.58 -5.31 -16.61
N TRP A 61 -6.85 -4.70 -15.66
CA TRP A 61 -6.69 -3.26 -15.52
C TRP A 61 -6.09 -2.73 -16.80
N GLY A 62 -6.94 -2.13 -17.62
CA GLY A 62 -6.60 -1.58 -18.92
C GLY A 62 -5.30 -0.80 -18.84
N GLY A 63 -4.29 -1.28 -19.57
CA GLY A 63 -3.10 -0.55 -19.99
C GLY A 63 -2.47 0.38 -18.94
N ARG A 64 -2.41 -0.03 -17.67
CA ARG A 64 -1.81 0.82 -16.64
C ARG A 64 -0.30 0.87 -16.93
N ARG A 65 0.15 1.96 -17.58
CA ARG A 65 1.56 2.24 -17.94
C ARG A 65 2.50 2.40 -16.74
N TYR A 66 2.01 2.18 -15.52
CA TYR A 66 2.71 2.41 -14.26
C TYR A 66 2.79 1.11 -13.47
N GLN A 67 3.98 0.80 -12.95
CA GLN A 67 4.19 -0.29 -12.01
C GLN A 67 3.30 -0.11 -10.78
N TYR A 68 2.73 -1.22 -10.29
CA TYR A 68 1.96 -1.25 -9.07
C TYR A 68 2.89 -1.06 -7.88
N LEU A 69 2.55 -0.09 -7.03
CA LEU A 69 3.22 0.14 -5.77
C LEU A 69 2.43 -0.54 -4.66
N VAL A 70 3.14 -1.24 -3.81
CA VAL A 70 2.60 -1.85 -2.59
C VAL A 70 3.34 -1.29 -1.39
N PHE A 71 2.63 -1.12 -0.29
CA PHE A 71 3.14 -0.52 0.93
C PHE A 71 3.04 -1.53 2.07
N THR A 72 4.14 -1.69 2.81
CA THR A 72 4.16 -2.42 4.07
C THR A 72 3.51 -1.60 5.17
N GLU A 73 3.32 -2.18 6.36
CA GLU A 73 2.83 -1.46 7.54
C GLU A 73 3.62 -0.16 7.80
N GLN A 74 4.94 -0.25 7.71
CA GLN A 74 5.85 0.88 7.90
C GLN A 74 5.67 1.93 6.78
N GLY A 75 5.45 1.49 5.54
CA GLY A 75 5.11 2.38 4.43
C GLY A 75 3.77 3.10 4.61
N VAL A 76 2.76 2.40 5.14
CA VAL A 76 1.46 2.99 5.48
C VAL A 76 1.58 3.99 6.63
N ALA A 77 2.36 3.67 7.65
CA ALA A 77 2.68 4.59 8.73
C ALA A 77 3.38 5.84 8.20
N MET A 78 4.36 5.69 7.30
CA MET A 78 5.04 6.83 6.68
C MET A 78 4.09 7.66 5.79
N LEU A 79 3.17 7.02 5.07
CA LEU A 79 2.12 7.72 4.31
C LEU A 79 1.25 8.61 5.20
N SER A 80 0.94 8.17 6.43
CA SER A 80 0.17 8.98 7.39
C SER A 80 0.89 10.27 7.80
N ALA A 81 2.23 10.23 7.88
CA ALA A 81 3.04 11.41 8.20
C ALA A 81 3.15 12.39 7.03
N VAL A 82 3.01 11.90 5.80
CA VAL A 82 3.04 12.70 4.57
C VAL A 82 1.66 13.29 4.25
N LEU A 83 0.60 12.52 4.46
CA LEU A 83 -0.78 12.92 4.20
C LEU A 83 -1.38 13.60 5.44
N LYS A 84 -1.12 14.91 5.59
CA LYS A 84 -1.54 15.72 6.76
C LYS A 84 -3.01 16.18 6.74
N SER A 85 -3.97 15.29 6.47
CA SER A 85 -5.40 15.60 6.59
C SER A 85 -5.99 14.95 7.83
N GLU A 86 -6.88 15.63 8.56
CA GLU A 86 -7.53 15.10 9.76
C GLU A 86 -8.30 13.79 9.50
N THR A 87 -8.91 13.68 8.31
CA THR A 87 -9.56 12.46 7.84
C THR A 87 -8.55 11.34 7.60
N THR A 88 -7.43 11.64 6.97
CA THR A 88 -6.35 10.68 6.70
C THR A 88 -5.75 10.13 7.99
N ILE A 89 -5.53 10.96 9.02
CA ILE A 89 -4.97 10.52 10.30
C ILE A 89 -5.83 9.45 10.96
N LYS A 90 -7.15 9.67 11.05
CA LYS A 90 -8.09 8.69 11.65
C LYS A 90 -8.09 7.36 10.89
N ILE A 91 -8.04 7.45 9.56
CA ILE A 91 -8.01 6.28 8.66
C ILE A 91 -6.68 5.54 8.79
N SER A 92 -5.54 6.23 8.83
CA SER A 92 -4.22 5.63 9.03
C SER A 92 -4.14 4.85 10.33
N ILE A 93 -4.67 5.41 11.44
CA ILE A 93 -4.72 4.73 12.73
C ILE A 93 -5.54 3.44 12.63
N LYS A 94 -6.67 3.49 11.91
CA LYS A 94 -7.53 2.32 11.70
C LYS A 94 -6.80 1.25 10.88
N ILE A 95 -6.19 1.63 9.75
CA ILE A 95 -5.43 0.71 8.89
C ILE A 95 -4.28 0.05 9.65
N MET A 96 -3.51 0.82 10.40
CA MET A 96 -2.39 0.31 11.19
C MET A 96 -2.85 -0.67 12.28
N LYS A 97 -3.99 -0.41 12.93
CA LYS A 97 -4.61 -1.36 13.86
C LYS A 97 -5.04 -2.66 13.19
N TYR A 98 -5.64 -2.60 11.99
CA TYR A 98 -5.99 -3.79 11.22
C TYR A 98 -4.75 -4.59 10.81
N CYS A 99 -3.68 -3.92 10.37
CA CYS A 99 -2.43 -4.57 9.99
C CYS A 99 -1.77 -5.28 11.18
N CYS A 100 -1.63 -4.59 12.32
CA CYS A 100 -1.04 -5.15 13.54
C CYS A 100 -1.87 -6.32 14.13
N THR A 101 -3.20 -6.26 14.06
CA THR A 101 -4.07 -7.35 14.57
C THR A 101 -3.92 -8.64 13.76
N LEU A 102 -3.70 -8.54 12.44
CA LEU A 102 -3.46 -9.70 11.59
C LEU A 102 -2.11 -10.38 11.87
N VAL A 103 -1.09 -9.62 12.30
CA VAL A 103 0.22 -10.18 12.71
C VAL A 103 0.10 -11.02 13.97
N LYS A 104 -0.73 -10.61 14.94
CA LYS A 104 -0.95 -11.36 16.19
C LYS A 104 -1.63 -12.72 15.98
N HIS A 105 -2.35 -12.89 14.88
CA HIS A 105 -3.08 -14.12 14.57
C HIS A 105 -2.19 -15.26 14.01
N TYR A 106 -0.89 -15.01 13.84
CA TYR A 106 0.13 -15.98 13.40
C TYR A 106 1.21 -16.26 14.46
N VAL A 107 1.10 -15.68 15.66
CA VAL A 107 2.04 -15.89 16.79
C VAL A 107 1.48 -16.87 17.84
N TYR A 108 0.40 -17.59 17.52
CA TYR A 108 -0.16 -18.66 18.36
C TYR A 108 -0.34 -19.93 17.54
#